data_AF-M9RG43-F1
#
_entry.id   AF-M9RG43-F1
#
_cell.length_a   1.000
_cell.length_b   1.000
_cell.length_c   1.000
_cell.angle_alpha   90.00
_cell.angle_beta   90.00
_cell.angle_gamma   90.00
#
_symmetry.space_group_name_H-M   'P 1'
#
loop_
_entity.id
_entity.type
_entity.pdbx_description
1 polymer ?
#
loop_
_entity_poly.entity_id
_entity_poly.type
_entity_poly.pdbx_seq_one_letter_code
_entity_poly.pdbx_strand_id
1 'polypeptide(L)'
;MCHPKLPLRRPFNMARIFTPKVVTANRLMQGDAVWLTANGHWSDNIRDAEFITDEATADLRMMDADTQAHLIAGVYLADAVMGDNGPEPTHFREDFRTRGPSNYAHGKQVDKVENNV
;
A
#
# COMPACT_ATOMS: atom_id res chain seq x y z
N MET A 1 1.79 -39.41 -50.32
CA MET A 1 2.30 -38.11 -49.82
C MET A 1 1.25 -37.48 -48.92
N CYS A 2 1.30 -37.76 -47.61
CA CYS A 2 0.43 -37.17 -46.60
C CYS A 2 1.27 -36.22 -45.73
N HIS A 3 0.90 -34.94 -45.69
CA HIS A 3 1.49 -33.97 -44.75
C HIS A 3 0.60 -33.88 -43.51
N PRO A 4 1.12 -34.02 -42.28
CA PRO A 4 0.33 -33.73 -41.09
C PRO A 4 0.35 -32.22 -40.82
N LYS A 5 -0.83 -31.61 -40.74
CA LYS A 5 -0.99 -30.24 -40.23
C LYS A 5 -0.75 -30.24 -38.72
N LEU A 6 0.26 -29.50 -38.25
CA LEU A 6 0.40 -29.17 -36.83
C LEU A 6 -0.75 -28.22 -36.41
N PRO A 7 -1.37 -28.42 -35.23
CA PRO A 7 -2.27 -27.41 -34.68
C PRO A 7 -1.44 -26.25 -34.13
N LEU A 8 -1.78 -25.03 -34.58
CA LEU A 8 -1.30 -23.78 -34.02
C LEU A 8 -1.66 -23.74 -32.52
N ARG A 9 -0.66 -23.90 -31.65
CA ARG A 9 -0.80 -23.58 -30.22
C ARG A 9 -1.03 -22.08 -30.10
N ARG A 10 -2.27 -21.69 -29.81
CA ARG A 10 -2.58 -20.33 -29.37
C ARG A 10 -1.78 -20.06 -28.09
N PRO A 11 -1.09 -18.92 -27.92
CA PRO A 11 -0.54 -18.58 -26.62
C PRO A 11 -1.70 -18.46 -25.65
N PHE A 12 -1.68 -19.29 -24.61
CA PHE A 12 -2.54 -19.14 -23.45
C PHE A 12 -2.27 -17.72 -22.93
N ASN A 13 -3.24 -16.83 -23.07
CA ASN A 13 -3.16 -15.50 -22.49
C ASN A 13 -3.10 -15.73 -20.97
N MET A 14 -1.90 -15.77 -20.40
CA MET A 14 -1.72 -15.87 -18.96
C MET A 14 -2.32 -14.60 -18.38
N ALA A 15 -3.55 -14.70 -17.87
CA ALA A 15 -4.09 -13.75 -16.92
C ALA A 15 -2.96 -13.44 -15.93
N ARG A 16 -2.55 -12.18 -15.86
CA ARG A 16 -1.40 -11.79 -15.04
C ARG A 16 -1.70 -12.26 -13.62
N ILE A 17 -0.79 -13.05 -13.05
CA ILE A 17 -0.95 -13.53 -11.69
C ILE A 17 -1.09 -12.30 -10.79
N PHE A 18 -2.20 -12.21 -10.06
CA PHE A 18 -2.42 -11.13 -9.13
C PHE A 18 -1.29 -11.13 -8.10
N THR A 19 -0.55 -10.03 -8.04
CA THR A 19 0.49 -9.84 -7.03
C THR A 19 -0.19 -9.37 -5.75
N PRO A 20 0.01 -10.04 -4.61
CA PRO A 20 -0.62 -9.65 -3.36
C PRO A 20 -0.34 -8.20 -2.98
N LYS A 21 -1.33 -7.56 -2.36
CA LYS A 21 -1.33 -6.13 -2.08
C LYS A 21 -1.79 -5.82 -0.67
N VAL A 22 -1.45 -4.61 -0.23
CA VAL A 22 -2.03 -3.95 0.93
C VAL A 22 -2.54 -2.57 0.50
N VAL A 23 -3.57 -2.05 1.17
CA VAL A 23 -4.02 -0.67 0.94
C VAL A 23 -3.22 0.27 1.84
N THR A 24 -2.66 1.33 1.25
CA THR A 24 -1.93 2.37 1.99
C THR A 24 -2.41 3.77 1.60
N ALA A 25 -2.28 4.70 2.52
CA ALA A 25 -2.56 6.13 2.32
C ALA A 25 -1.64 6.95 3.25
N ASN A 26 -1.76 8.28 3.19
CA ASN A 26 -1.23 9.16 4.22
C ASN A 26 -2.35 9.66 5.11
N ARG A 27 -2.15 9.73 6.43
CA ARG A 27 -3.09 10.37 7.35
C ARG A 27 -3.19 11.85 7.01
N LEU A 28 -4.41 12.38 6.87
CA LEU A 28 -4.64 13.73 6.35
C LEU A 28 -4.02 14.82 7.24
N MET A 29 -4.11 14.67 8.55
CA MET A 29 -3.69 15.71 9.51
C MET A 29 -2.18 15.67 9.81
N GLN A 30 -1.59 14.47 9.95
CA GLN A 30 -0.19 14.30 10.35
C GLN A 30 0.75 14.02 9.16
N GLY A 31 0.20 13.54 8.04
CA GLY A 31 0.99 13.11 6.88
C GLY A 31 1.62 11.72 7.03
N ASP A 32 1.40 11.02 8.14
CA ASP A 32 1.98 9.70 8.40
C ASP A 32 1.51 8.68 7.36
N ALA A 33 2.40 7.79 6.93
CA ALA A 33 1.99 6.62 6.16
C ALA A 33 1.14 5.72 7.06
N VAL A 34 0.00 5.27 6.53
CA VAL A 34 -0.91 4.35 7.21
C VAL A 34 -1.31 3.23 6.27
N TRP A 35 -1.73 2.11 6.86
CA TRP A 35 -2.14 0.89 6.17
C TRP A 35 -3.50 0.43 6.66
N LEU A 36 -4.36 -0.01 5.75
CA LEU A 36 -5.70 -0.47 6.08
C LEU A 36 -5.64 -1.88 6.65
N THR A 37 -6.15 -2.04 7.86
CA THR A 37 -6.31 -3.35 8.54
C THR A 37 -7.55 -4.08 8.02
N ALA A 38 -7.64 -5.39 8.23
CA ALA A 38 -8.80 -6.20 7.82
C ALA A 38 -10.12 -5.74 8.46
N ASN A 39 -10.04 -5.08 9.62
CA ASN A 39 -11.19 -4.51 10.34
C ASN A 39 -11.61 -3.13 9.83
N GLY A 40 -10.93 -2.58 8.82
CA GLY A 40 -11.24 -1.27 8.23
C GLY A 40 -10.66 -0.07 8.98
N HIS A 41 -9.80 -0.30 9.99
CA HIS A 41 -9.06 0.76 10.68
C HIS A 41 -7.71 1.02 10.02
N TRP A 42 -7.16 2.22 10.23
CA TRP A 42 -5.83 2.61 9.75
C TRP A 42 -4.76 2.39 10.83
N SER A 43 -3.80 1.51 10.55
CA SER A 43 -2.61 1.29 11.38
C SER A 43 -1.43 2.11 10.86
N ASP A 44 -0.50 2.47 11.74
CA ASP A 44 0.82 3.03 11.42
C ASP A 44 1.88 1.94 11.17
N ASN A 45 1.48 0.67 11.23
CA ASN A 45 2.35 -0.48 10.99
C ASN A 45 1.79 -1.35 9.87
N ILE A 46 2.60 -1.55 8.82
CA ILE A 46 2.25 -2.40 7.68
C ILE A 46 1.93 -3.85 8.07
N ARG A 47 2.48 -4.33 9.19
CA ARG A 47 2.24 -5.70 9.67
C ARG A 47 0.79 -5.96 10.08
N ASP A 48 0.05 -4.91 10.41
CA ASP A 48 -1.37 -5.01 10.74
C ASP A 48 -2.27 -4.90 9.51
N ALA A 49 -1.68 -4.61 8.34
CA ALA A 49 -2.42 -4.42 7.11
C ALA A 49 -3.14 -5.71 6.69
N GLU A 50 -4.27 -5.55 6.03
CA GLU A 50 -4.93 -6.67 5.36
C GLU A 50 -4.08 -7.14 4.19
N PHE A 51 -3.65 -8.40 4.23
CA PHE A 51 -2.95 -9.05 3.12
C PHE A 51 -3.95 -9.53 2.07
N ILE A 52 -4.02 -8.82 0.95
CA ILE A 52 -5.01 -9.08 -0.09
C ILE A 52 -4.37 -9.93 -1.19
N THR A 53 -4.94 -11.10 -1.46
CA THR A 53 -4.42 -12.07 -2.44
C THR A 53 -5.28 -12.23 -3.68
N ASP A 54 -6.40 -11.51 -3.78
CA ASP A 54 -7.29 -11.51 -4.93
C ASP A 54 -7.68 -10.10 -5.36
N GLU A 55 -7.93 -9.93 -6.66
CA GLU A 55 -8.18 -8.63 -7.29
C GLU A 55 -9.50 -8.00 -6.85
N ALA A 56 -10.56 -8.80 -6.70
CA ALA A 56 -11.89 -8.30 -6.34
C ALA A 56 -11.89 -7.69 -4.94
N THR A 57 -11.24 -8.34 -3.97
CA THR A 57 -11.06 -7.78 -2.62
C THR A 57 -10.22 -6.50 -2.65
N ALA A 58 -9.16 -6.47 -3.48
CA ALA A 58 -8.30 -5.28 -3.60
C ALA A 58 -9.09 -4.05 -4.08
N ASP A 59 -9.91 -4.23 -5.12
CA ASP A 59 -10.74 -3.18 -5.67
C ASP A 59 -11.78 -2.70 -4.67
N LEU A 60 -12.48 -3.62 -3.99
CA LEU A 60 -13.48 -3.27 -2.97
C LEU A 60 -12.85 -2.48 -1.81
N ARG A 61 -11.72 -2.95 -1.27
CA ARG A 61 -11.03 -2.27 -0.18
C ARG A 61 -10.52 -0.89 -0.60
N MET A 62 -10.07 -0.74 -1.84
CA MET A 62 -9.65 0.56 -2.36
C MET A 62 -10.83 1.54 -2.48
N MET A 63 -11.99 1.07 -2.96
CA MET A 63 -13.21 1.89 -3.02
C MET A 63 -13.68 2.30 -1.62
N ASP A 64 -13.72 1.35 -0.68
CA ASP A 64 -14.10 1.63 0.72
C ASP A 64 -13.15 2.66 1.35
N ALA A 65 -11.85 2.51 1.13
CA ALA A 65 -10.86 3.46 1.62
C ALA A 65 -11.02 4.86 1.00
N ASP A 66 -11.39 4.96 -0.27
CA ASP A 66 -11.60 6.25 -0.94
C ASP A 66 -12.75 7.06 -0.32
N THR A 67 -13.76 6.38 0.25
CA THR A 67 -14.84 7.05 1.01
C THR A 67 -14.35 7.72 2.30
N GLN A 68 -13.16 7.34 2.78
CA GLN A 68 -12.56 7.86 4.00
C GLN A 68 -11.65 9.08 3.75
N ALA A 69 -11.82 9.79 2.63
CA ALA A 69 -11.04 10.99 2.27
C ALA A 69 -10.99 12.12 3.32
N HIS A 70 -11.87 12.07 4.33
CA HIS A 70 -11.84 12.97 5.49
C HIS A 70 -10.76 12.62 6.53
N LEU A 71 -10.19 11.41 6.49
CA LEU A 71 -9.15 10.93 7.41
C LEU A 71 -7.78 10.81 6.74
N ILE A 72 -7.77 10.61 5.43
CA ILE A 72 -6.60 10.16 4.68
C ILE A 72 -6.51 10.81 3.29
N ALA A 73 -5.31 10.82 2.73
CA ALA A 73 -5.01 11.34 1.41
C ALA A 73 -4.21 10.32 0.58
N GLY A 74 -4.53 10.21 -0.71
CA GLY A 74 -3.77 9.42 -1.68
C GLY A 74 -3.81 7.93 -1.41
N VAL A 75 -5.01 7.33 -1.37
CA VAL A 75 -5.18 5.87 -1.30
C VAL A 75 -4.57 5.20 -2.53
N TYR A 76 -3.79 4.14 -2.32
CA TYR A 76 -3.39 3.24 -3.40
C TYR A 76 -3.08 1.83 -2.87
N LEU A 77 -3.02 0.88 -3.80
CA LEU A 77 -2.58 -0.48 -3.54
C LEU A 77 -1.05 -0.58 -3.68
N ALA A 78 -0.39 -1.05 -2.62
CA ALA A 78 1.03 -1.33 -2.59
C ALA A 78 1.26 -2.85 -2.68
N ASP A 79 2.24 -3.27 -3.48
CA ASP A 79 2.64 -4.67 -3.55
C ASP A 79 3.29 -5.11 -2.23
N ALA A 80 2.88 -6.28 -1.74
CA ALA A 80 3.33 -6.82 -0.47
C ALA A 80 3.58 -8.33 -0.57
N VAL A 81 4.42 -8.83 0.34
CA VAL A 81 4.63 -10.25 0.60
C VAL A 81 4.30 -10.55 2.06
N MET A 82 3.91 -11.79 2.34
CA MET A 82 3.72 -12.23 3.72
C MET A 82 5.10 -12.56 4.32
N GLY A 83 5.55 -11.76 5.27
CA GLY A 83 6.73 -12.04 6.10
C GLY A 83 6.35 -12.79 7.38
N ASP A 84 7.36 -13.07 8.22
CA ASP A 84 7.18 -13.86 9.45
C ASP A 84 6.23 -13.20 10.47
N ASN A 85 6.10 -11.88 10.42
CA ASN A 85 5.33 -11.08 11.39
C ASN A 85 4.16 -10.32 10.74
N GLY A 86 3.77 -10.65 9.50
CA GLY A 86 2.72 -9.97 8.75
C GLY A 86 3.22 -9.41 7.41
N PRO A 87 2.41 -8.57 6.73
CA PRO A 87 2.75 -8.05 5.42
C PRO A 87 4.00 -7.16 5.44
N GLU A 88 4.83 -7.31 4.41
CA GLU A 88 6.04 -6.54 4.18
C GLU A 88 6.05 -5.95 2.76
N PRO A 89 6.56 -4.73 2.58
CA PRO A 89 6.58 -4.09 1.27
C PRO A 89 7.60 -4.78 0.36
N THR A 90 7.26 -4.95 -0.92
CA THR A 90 8.20 -5.53 -1.91
C THR A 90 9.07 -4.48 -2.59
N HIS A 91 8.68 -3.21 -2.50
CA HIS A 91 9.27 -2.13 -3.28
C HIS A 91 9.83 -1.03 -2.38
N PHE A 92 10.96 -0.45 -2.80
CA PHE A 92 11.78 0.47 -1.99
C PHE A 92 11.01 1.72 -1.54
N ARG A 93 10.09 2.21 -2.37
CA ARG A 93 9.26 3.38 -2.04
C ARG A 93 8.42 3.11 -0.78
N GLU A 94 7.89 1.90 -0.67
CA GLU A 94 7.03 1.47 0.44
C GLU A 94 7.86 1.14 1.68
N ASP A 95 9.06 0.57 1.52
CA ASP A 95 10.04 0.41 2.63
C ASP A 95 10.47 1.76 3.23
N PHE A 96 10.57 2.80 2.42
CA PHE A 96 10.82 4.14 2.97
C PHE A 96 9.61 4.68 3.75
N ARG A 97 8.38 4.33 3.35
CA ARG A 97 7.14 4.75 4.03
C ARG A 97 6.95 4.09 5.39
N THR A 98 7.40 2.85 5.59
CA THR A 98 7.31 2.17 6.89
C THR A 98 8.12 2.84 7.98
N ARG A 99 9.16 3.60 7.61
CA ARG A 99 10.04 4.32 8.55
C ARG A 99 9.49 5.67 9.02
N GLY A 100 8.35 6.11 8.47
CA GLY A 100 7.75 7.40 8.78
C GLY A 100 8.54 8.60 8.23
N PRO A 101 8.05 9.83 8.42
CA PRO A 101 8.75 11.02 7.96
C PRO A 101 10.06 11.21 8.75
N SER A 102 11.19 11.22 8.04
CA SER A 102 12.53 11.48 8.61
C SER A 102 12.73 12.92 9.14
N ASN A 103 11.66 13.73 9.22
CA ASN A 103 11.72 15.15 9.57
C ASN A 103 10.89 15.52 10.81
N TYR A 104 10.96 14.72 11.87
CA TYR A 104 10.57 15.23 13.19
C TYR A 104 11.74 16.06 13.75
N ALA A 105 11.58 17.39 13.71
CA ALA A 105 12.46 18.46 14.24
C ALA A 105 13.38 19.24 13.28
N HIS A 106 13.11 19.36 11.96
CA HIS A 106 13.73 20.41 11.14
C HIS A 106 12.70 21.19 10.32
N GLY A 107 12.07 22.17 10.97
CA GLY A 107 11.20 23.16 10.32
C GLY A 107 11.59 24.58 10.72
N LYS A 108 11.27 25.58 9.89
CA LYS A 108 11.61 27.00 10.12
C LYS A 108 10.96 27.63 11.38
N GLN A 109 10.26 26.84 12.19
CA GLN A 109 9.47 27.24 13.36
C GLN A 109 9.96 26.61 14.69
N VAL A 110 11.04 25.81 14.70
CA VAL A 110 11.50 25.22 15.97
C VAL A 110 12.09 26.23 16.97
N ASP A 111 12.43 27.45 16.55
CA ASP A 111 12.95 28.49 17.44
C ASP A 111 12.11 29.77 17.39
N LYS A 112 11.00 29.80 18.12
CA LYS A 112 10.53 31.04 18.76
C LYS A 112 10.26 30.74 20.23
N VAL A 113 11.34 30.51 20.97
CA VAL A 113 11.33 30.67 22.42
C VAL A 113 11.18 32.16 22.68
N GLU A 114 9.96 32.60 23.01
CA GLU A 114 9.69 33.94 23.54
C GLU A 114 10.34 34.05 24.92
N ASN A 115 11.58 34.56 24.96
CA ASN A 115 12.19 35.01 26.20
C ASN A 115 11.59 36.37 26.57
N ASN A 116 10.61 36.33 27.46
CA ASN A 116 10.10 37.51 28.16
C ASN A 116 11.12 37.88 29.26
N VAL A 117 11.87 38.96 29.05
CA VAL A 117 12.59 39.71 30.09
C VAL A 117 12.26 41.19 29.92
#